data_AF-A0AAX2S053-F1
#
_entry.id   AF-A0AAX2S053-F1
#
_cell.length_a   1.000
_cell.length_b   1.000
_cell.length_c   1.000
_cell.angle_alpha   90.00
_cell.angle_beta   90.00
_cell.angle_gamma   90.00
#
_symmetry.space_group_name_H-M   'P 1'
#
loop_
_entity.id
_entity.type
_entity.pdbx_description
1 polymer ?
#
loop_
_entity_poly.entity_id
_entity_poly.type
_entity_poly.pdbx_seq_one_letter_code
_entity_poly.pdbx_strand_id
1 'polypeptide(L)' 'MLNEIEQNHRYGVILTYEDGRTFECAEGVTHARALEIKANAKKQIQAKELAFFDVVNIEIIPSTTGGDNEQK' A
#
# COMPACT_ATOMS: atom_id res chain seq x y z
N MET A 1 6.66 -25.29 6.97
CA MET A 1 6.73 -24.77 5.59
C MET A 1 5.59 -23.79 5.45
N LEU A 2 5.87 -22.49 5.40
CA LEU A 2 4.87 -21.48 5.04
C LEU A 2 4.58 -21.69 3.55
N ASN A 3 3.31 -21.95 3.21
CA ASN A 3 2.87 -22.31 1.87
C ASN A 3 3.38 -21.29 0.85
N GLU A 4 3.92 -21.78 -0.27
CA GLU A 4 4.41 -20.99 -1.42
C GLU A 4 3.36 -20.00 -1.98
N ILE A 5 2.10 -20.13 -1.57
CA ILE A 5 0.97 -19.25 -1.89
C ILE A 5 1.09 -17.86 -1.23
N GLU A 6 1.74 -17.74 -0.06
CA GLU A 6 1.99 -16.43 0.56
C GLU A 6 3.17 -15.66 -0.09
N GLN A 7 3.98 -16.31 -0.92
CA GLN A 7 5.23 -15.71 -1.41
C GLN A 7 5.07 -14.88 -2.70
N ASN A 8 3.96 -15.00 -3.42
CA ASN A 8 3.75 -14.28 -4.69
C ASN A 8 2.60 -13.28 -4.68
N HIS A 9 1.86 -13.14 -3.58
CA HIS A 9 0.87 -12.06 -3.47
C HIS A 9 1.57 -10.73 -3.22
N ARG A 10 1.45 -9.85 -4.20
CA ARG A 10 1.91 -8.48 -4.16
C ARG A 10 0.79 -7.61 -3.63
N TYR A 11 1.14 -6.54 -2.93
CA TYR A 11 0.19 -5.64 -2.29
C TYR A 11 0.52 -4.19 -2.64
N GLY A 12 -0.52 -3.38 -2.71
CA GLY A 12 -0.42 -1.93 -2.80
C GLY A 12 -0.94 -1.27 -1.53
N VAL A 13 -0.60 0.00 -1.33
CA VAL A 13 -1.12 0.82 -0.24
C VAL A 13 -1.73 2.09 -0.81
N ILE A 14 -3.03 2.28 -0.61
CA ILE A 14 -3.78 3.43 -1.09
C ILE A 14 -4.12 4.34 0.08
N LEU A 15 -3.80 5.61 -0.06
CA LEU A 15 -4.28 6.71 0.79
C LEU A 15 -5.51 7.32 0.13
N THR A 16 -6.58 7.52 0.88
CA THR A 16 -7.74 8.31 0.45
C THR A 16 -7.79 9.61 1.23
N TYR A 17 -7.92 10.72 0.52
CA TYR A 17 -8.00 12.06 1.07
C TYR A 17 -9.45 12.51 1.28
N GLU A 18 -9.68 13.52 2.12
CA GLU A 18 -11.02 14.08 2.42
C GLU A 18 -11.80 14.49 1.15
N ASP A 19 -11.10 14.96 0.13
CA ASP A 19 -11.70 15.36 -1.15
C ASP A 19 -12.01 14.19 -2.10
N GLY A 20 -11.80 12.95 -1.64
CA GLY A 20 -12.03 11.73 -2.41
C GLY A 20 -10.91 11.35 -3.36
N ARG A 21 -9.84 12.13 -3.48
CA ARG A 21 -8.65 11.73 -4.25
C ARG A 21 -7.97 10.55 -3.58
N THR A 22 -7.40 9.67 -4.40
CA THR A 22 -6.62 8.53 -3.95
C THR A 22 -5.17 8.66 -4.41
N PHE A 23 -4.24 8.15 -3.61
CA PHE A 23 -2.83 8.06 -3.95
C PHE A 23 -2.28 6.69 -3.56
N GLU A 24 -1.74 5.96 -4.53
CA GLU A 24 -1.02 4.73 -4.28
C GLU A 24 0.42 5.05 -3.87
N CYS A 25 0.73 4.89 -2.58
CA CYS A 25 2.05 5.21 -2.05
C CYS A 25 3.04 4.05 -2.13
N ALA A 26 2.55 2.84 -2.45
CA ALA A 26 3.36 1.69 -2.78
C ALA A 26 2.54 0.71 -3.60
N GLU A 27 3.21 0.03 -4.53
CA GLU A 27 2.68 -1.00 -5.41
C GLU A 27 3.67 -2.17 -5.42
N GLY A 28 3.20 -3.41 -5.61
CA GLY A 28 4.12 -4.54 -5.80
C GLY A 28 4.91 -4.96 -4.55
N VAL A 29 4.51 -4.56 -3.35
CA VAL A 29 5.25 -4.86 -2.11
C VAL A 29 4.75 -6.13 -1.43
N THR A 30 5.54 -6.70 -0.53
CA THR A 30 5.07 -7.81 0.32
C THR A 30 4.01 -7.31 1.31
N HIS A 31 3.18 -8.22 1.83
CA HIS A 31 2.16 -7.86 2.81
C HIS A 31 2.77 -7.21 4.07
N ALA A 32 3.88 -7.77 4.59
CA ALA A 32 4.59 -7.21 5.73
C ALA A 32 5.04 -5.76 5.46
N ARG A 33 5.56 -5.49 4.26
CA ARG A 33 5.97 -4.14 3.87
C ARG A 33 4.77 -3.19 3.74
N ALA A 34 3.65 -3.65 3.18
CA ALA A 34 2.42 -2.87 3.12
C ALA A 34 1.90 -2.48 4.52
N LEU A 35 1.99 -3.40 5.49
CA LEU A 35 1.62 -3.14 6.89
C LEU A 35 2.54 -2.09 7.54
N GLU A 36 3.85 -2.17 7.31
CA GLU A 36 4.81 -1.15 7.78
C GLU A 36 4.49 0.24 7.22
N ILE A 37 4.23 0.32 5.91
CA ILE A 37 3.89 1.58 5.23
C ILE A 37 2.59 2.15 5.81
N LYS A 38 1.56 1.32 5.99
CA LYS A 38 0.31 1.72 6.64
C LYS A 38 0.54 2.24 8.05
N ALA A 39 1.37 1.57 8.85
CA ALA A 39 1.68 2.01 10.20
C ALA A 39 2.44 3.34 10.21
N ASN A 40 3.37 3.52 9.26
CA ASN A 40 4.13 4.77 9.13
C ASN A 40 3.24 5.94 8.67
N ALA A 41 2.35 5.73 7.70
CA ALA A 41 1.38 6.73 7.28
C ALA A 41 0.48 7.16 8.45
N LYS A 42 0.02 6.23 9.29
CA LYS A 42 -0.74 6.57 10.51
C LYS A 42 0.05 7.45 11.49
N LYS A 43 1.35 7.22 11.65
CA LYS A 43 2.22 8.08 12.49
C LYS A 43 2.34 9.49 11.92
N GLN A 44 2.48 9.61 10.60
CA GLN A 44 2.55 10.92 9.92
C GLN A 44 1.23 11.69 10.03
N ILE A 45 0.08 11.02 9.94
CA ILE A 45 -1.23 11.62 10.23
C ILE A 45 -1.29 12.16 11.67
N GLN A 46 -0.85 11.37 12.66
CA GLN A 46 -0.83 11.80 14.07
C GLN A 46 0.11 12.99 14.31
N ALA A 47 1.23 13.03 13.59
CA ALA A 47 2.17 14.15 13.60
C ALA A 47 1.64 15.40 12.85
N LYS A 48 0.48 15.29 12.17
CA LYS A 48 -0.11 16.34 11.34
C LYS A 48 0.83 16.84 10.24
N GLU A 49 1.59 15.92 9.65
CA GLU A 49 2.41 16.21 8.49
C GLU A 49 1.54 16.68 7.32
N LEU A 50 1.95 17.77 6.65
CA LEU A 50 1.14 18.42 5.60
C LEU A 50 0.69 17.45 4.50
N ALA A 51 1.56 16.51 4.10
CA ALA A 51 1.27 15.53 3.04
C ALA A 51 0.21 14.46 3.44
N PHE A 52 -0.09 14.34 4.74
CA PHE A 52 -1.00 13.34 5.30
C PHE A 52 -2.18 13.97 6.05
N PHE A 53 -2.24 15.30 6.09
CA PHE A 53 -3.19 16.04 6.93
C PHE A 53 -4.65 15.71 6.60
N ASP A 54 -4.98 15.62 5.31
CA ASP A 54 -6.33 15.34 4.83
C ASP A 54 -6.57 13.85 4.57
N VAL A 55 -5.69 12.94 5.00
CA VAL A 55 -5.88 11.49 4.76
C VAL A 55 -6.92 10.91 5.72
N VAL A 56 -8.02 10.40 5.18
CA VAL A 56 -9.13 9.80 5.94
C VAL A 56 -9.12 8.28 5.98
N ASN A 57 -8.51 7.63 4.98
CA ASN A 57 -8.45 6.18 4.91
C ASN A 57 -7.10 5.69 4.37
N ILE A 58 -6.67 4.53 4.86
CA ILE A 58 -5.46 3.83 4.39
C ILE A 58 -5.79 2.36 4.17
N GLU A 59 -5.74 1.92 2.93
CA GLU A 59 -6.12 0.58 2.49
C GLU A 59 -4.90 -0.18 1.99
N ILE A 60 -4.85 -1.47 2.30
CA ILE A 60 -3.90 -2.41 1.69
C ILE A 60 -4.73 -3.22 0.72
N ILE A 61 -4.37 -3.17 -0.56
CA ILE A 61 -5.08 -3.88 -1.62
C ILE A 61 -4.17 -4.96 -2.21
N PRO A 62 -4.73 -6.09 -2.69
CA PRO A 62 -3.98 -6.97 -3.58
C PRO A 62 -3.55 -6.18 -4.81
N SER A 63 -2.26 -6.23 -5.14
CA SER A 63 -1.70 -5.60 -6.33
C SER A 63 -1.69 -6.63 -7.45
N THR A 64 -2.31 -6.29 -8.57
CA THR A 64 -2.36 -7.14 -9.78
C THR A 64 -1.08 -7.03 -10.62
N THR A 65 -0.19 -6.10 -10.31
CA THR A 65 1.19 -6.05 -10.83
C THR A 65 2.03 -7.17 -10.23
N GLY A 66 1.79 -8.36 -10.79
CA GLY A 66 2.49 -9.61 -10.56
C GLY A 66 2.17 -10.59 -11.69
N GLY A 67 2.73 -10.32 -12.89
CA GLY A 67 2.59 -11.09 -14.15
C GLY A 67 1.89 -10.24 -15.24
N ASP A 68 2.50 -9.82 -16.35
CA ASP A 68 3.32 -10.59 -17.32
C ASP A 68 4.32 -9.74 -18.15
N ASN A 69 5.36 -10.44 -18.65
CA ASN A 69 6.06 -10.31 -19.94
C ASN A 69 7.29 -9.38 -20.13
N GLU A 70 8.49 -9.99 -20.06
CA GLU A 70 9.37 -10.03 -21.23
C GLU A 70 9.41 -11.47 -21.79
N GLN A 71 8.33 -11.89 -22.48
CA GLN A 71 8.50 -12.71 -23.67
C GLN A 71 8.61 -11.75 -24.86
N LYS A 72 9.84 -11.55 -25.33
CA LYS A 72 10.14 -11.20 -26.72
C LYS A 72 11.39 -11.95 -27.15
#